data_AF-A0A974XQ61-F1
#
_entry.id   AF-A0A974XQ61-F1
#
_cell.length_a   1.000
_cell.length_b   1.000
_cell.length_c   1.000
_cell.angle_alpha   90.00
_cell.angle_beta   90.00
_cell.angle_gamma   90.00
#
_symmetry.space_group_name_H-M   'P 1'
#
loop_
_entity.id
_entity.type
_entity.pdbx_description
1 polymer ?
#
loop_
_entity_poly.entity_id
_entity_poly.type
_entity_poly.pdbx_seq_one_letter_code
_entity_poly.pdbx_strand_id
1 'polypeptide(L)' 'MKKFLCCAAAISALLLGACTPTVKIEPPDKPIVINLNVKIEHEIKIKVDNELDALLANDELF' A
#
# COMPACT_ATOMS: atom_id res chain seq x y z
N MET A 1 -27.64 49.50 19.63
CA MET A 1 -26.36 48.99 19.07
C MET A 1 -25.99 47.59 19.58
N LYS A 2 -26.12 47.26 20.88
CA LYS A 2 -25.83 45.90 21.42
C LYS A 2 -26.64 44.75 20.80
N LYS A 3 -27.92 44.96 20.44
CA LYS A 3 -28.76 43.93 19.79
C LYS A 3 -28.27 43.55 18.37
N PHE A 4 -27.70 44.51 17.64
CA PHE A 4 -27.19 44.29 16.28
C PHE A 4 -25.86 43.51 16.29
N LEU A 5 -25.04 43.71 17.34
CA LEU A 5 -23.75 43.04 17.51
C LEU A 5 -23.88 41.53 17.83
N CYS A 6 -24.89 41.13 18.62
CA CYS A 6 -25.14 39.70 18.88
C CYS A 6 -25.65 38.94 17.66
N CYS A 7 -26.46 39.57 16.80
CA CYS A 7 -26.96 38.94 15.57
C CYS A 7 -25.83 38.70 14.55
N ALA A 8 -24.91 39.65 14.41
CA ALA A 8 -23.74 39.49 13.55
C ALA A 8 -22.80 38.38 14.03
N ALA A 9 -22.60 38.25 15.35
CA ALA A 9 -21.80 37.18 15.94
C ALA A 9 -22.42 35.79 15.73
N ALA A 10 -23.75 35.68 15.83
CA ALA A 10 -24.46 34.42 15.59
C ALA A 10 -24.36 33.96 14.12
N ILE A 11 -24.45 34.89 13.16
CA ILE A 11 -24.33 34.56 11.72
C ILE A 11 -22.92 34.11 11.36
N SER A 12 -21.89 34.72 11.94
CA SER A 12 -20.49 34.32 11.76
C SER A 12 -20.21 32.90 12.28
N ALA A 13 -20.82 32.53 13.42
CA ALA A 13 -20.68 31.19 13.99
C ALA A 13 -21.33 30.09 13.12
N LEU A 14 -22.43 30.39 12.43
CA LEU A 14 -23.06 29.44 11.51
C LEU A 14 -22.22 29.21 10.24
N LEU A 15 -21.54 30.24 9.74
CA LEU A 15 -20.71 30.15 8.54
C LEU A 15 -19.46 29.28 8.74
N LEU A 16 -18.92 29.22 9.96
CA LEU A 16 -17.77 28.38 10.30
C LEU A 16 -18.11 26.88 10.40
N GLY A 17 -19.38 26.53 10.65
CA GLY A 17 -19.84 25.13 10.72
C GLY A 17 -20.14 24.49 9.36
N ALA A 18 -20.20 25.28 8.28
CA ALA A 18 -20.57 24.80 6.95
C ALA A 18 -19.43 24.11 6.18
N CYS A 19 -18.19 24.22 6.64
CA CYS A 19 -17.03 23.65 5.96
C CYS A 19 -16.62 22.31 6.58
N THR A 20 -17.34 21.24 6.25
CA THR A 20 -16.88 19.86 6.53
C THR A 20 -16.35 19.23 5.23
N PRO A 21 -15.04 19.31 4.94
CA PRO A 21 -14.49 18.65 3.77
C PRO A 21 -14.59 17.13 3.96
N THR A 22 -15.61 16.53 3.36
CA THR A 22 -15.78 15.08 3.34
C THR A 22 -14.89 14.53 2.24
N VAL A 23 -13.78 13.90 2.62
CA VAL A 23 -12.90 13.20 1.68
C VAL A 23 -13.55 11.86 1.36
N LYS A 24 -14.12 11.76 0.16
CA LYS A 24 -14.60 10.49 -0.38
C LYS A 24 -13.43 9.76 -1.01
N ILE A 25 -13.10 8.60 -0.45
CA ILE A 25 -12.18 7.65 -1.07
C ILE A 25 -13.05 6.80 -1.99
N GLU A 26 -13.17 7.21 -3.25
CA GLU A 26 -13.77 6.39 -4.29
C GLU A 26 -12.69 5.43 -4.80
N PRO A 27 -12.89 4.10 -4.66
CA PRO A 27 -12.02 3.14 -5.34
C PRO A 27 -12.13 3.37 -6.85
N PRO A 28 -11.02 3.35 -7.60
CA PRO A 28 -11.09 3.48 -9.05
C PRO A 28 -11.92 2.33 -9.65
N ASP A 29 -12.86 2.67 -10.53
CA ASP A 29 -13.75 1.69 -11.21
C ASP A 29 -12.98 0.66 -12.06
N LYS A 30 -11.74 1.01 -12.44
CA LYS A 30 -10.89 0.20 -13.30
C LYS A 30 -9.77 -0.43 -12.48
N PRO A 31 -9.45 -1.72 -12.73
CA PRO A 31 -8.34 -2.37 -12.07
C PRO A 31 -7.02 -1.68 -12.40
N ILE A 32 -6.13 -1.60 -11.41
CA ILE A 32 -4.77 -1.08 -11.58
C ILE A 32 -3.98 -2.13 -12.38
N VAL A 33 -3.55 -1.78 -13.58
CA VAL A 33 -2.73 -2.66 -14.43
C VAL A 33 -1.26 -2.44 -14.10
N ILE A 34 -0.67 -3.40 -13.38
CA ILE A 34 0.75 -3.35 -13.03
C ILE A 34 1.53 -4.17 -14.08
N ASN A 35 2.15 -3.49 -15.04
CA ASN A 35 3.01 -4.11 -16.05
C ASN A 35 4.44 -4.23 -15.48
N LEU A 36 4.81 -5.41 -15.02
CA LEU A 36 6.16 -5.67 -14.48
C LEU A 36 6.90 -6.67 -15.36
N ASN A 37 8.16 -6.37 -15.68
CA ASN A 37 9.06 -7.33 -16.32
C ASN A 37 9.90 -8.02 -15.23
N VAL A 38 9.55 -9.27 -14.89
CA VAL A 38 10.25 -10.05 -13.86
C VAL A 38 11.32 -10.90 -14.54
N LYS A 39 12.61 -10.58 -14.32
CA LYS A 39 13.72 -11.45 -14.69
C LYS A 39 14.05 -12.36 -13.51
N ILE A 40 13.65 -13.63 -13.59
CA ILE A 40 13.93 -14.63 -12.55
C ILE A 40 15.27 -15.29 -12.88
N GLU A 41 16.34 -14.86 -12.23
CA GLU A 41 17.65 -15.49 -12.31
C GLU A 41 17.76 -16.53 -11.18
N HIS A 42 17.48 -17.80 -11.48
CA HIS A 42 17.71 -18.91 -10.55
C HIS A 42 19.01 -19.65 -10.92
N GLU A 43 20.09 -19.33 -10.21
CA GLU A 43 21.38 -20.03 -10.27
C GLU A 43 21.39 -21.24 -9.29
N ILE A 44 20.45 -22.18 -9.44
CA ILE A 44 20.37 -23.37 -8.56
C ILE A 44 20.99 -24.62 -9.20
N LYS A 45 21.18 -24.64 -10.52
CA LYS A 45 21.53 -25.86 -11.28
C LYS A 45 22.99 -26.33 -11.23
N ILE A 46 23.84 -25.77 -10.37
CA ILE A 46 25.25 -26.22 -10.30
C ILE A 46 25.74 -26.35 -8.86
N LYS A 47 25.29 -25.50 -7.92
CA LYS A 47 25.70 -25.59 -6.52
C LYS A 47 25.05 -26.78 -5.80
N VAL A 48 23.77 -27.05 -6.08
CA VAL A 48 23.06 -28.20 -5.49
C VAL A 48 23.57 -29.51 -6.09
N ASP A 49 23.90 -29.57 -7.38
CA ASP A 49 24.43 -30.80 -7.99
C ASP A 49 25.77 -31.21 -7.36
N ASN A 50 26.70 -30.26 -7.15
CA ASN A 50 27.99 -30.58 -6.52
C ASN A 50 27.86 -30.96 -5.02
N GLU A 51 26.99 -30.30 -4.27
CA GLU A 51 26.75 -30.63 -2.86
C GLU A 51 25.99 -31.94 -2.71
N LEU A 52 25.05 -32.23 -3.61
CA LEU A 52 24.31 -33.49 -3.65
C LEU A 52 25.23 -34.64 -4.05
N ASP A 53 26.11 -34.45 -5.04
CA ASP A 53 27.12 -35.44 -5.43
C ASP A 53 28.08 -35.76 -4.28
N ALA A 54 28.50 -34.75 -3.49
CA ALA A 54 29.34 -34.96 -2.32
C ALA A 54 28.62 -35.70 -1.18
N LEU A 55 27.32 -35.46 -1.00
CA LEU A 55 26.49 -36.15 -0.01
C LEU A 55 26.14 -37.59 -0.45
N LEU A 56 25.89 -37.80 -1.75
CA LEU A 56 25.60 -39.12 -2.32
C LEU A 56 26.85 -39.99 -2.49
N ALA A 57 28.05 -39.40 -2.59
CA ALA A 57 29.32 -40.12 -2.63
C ALA A 57 29.79 -40.64 -1.26
N ASN A 58 29.11 -40.29 -0.17
CA ASN A 58 29.30 -40.95 1.11
C ASN A 58 28.49 -42.25 1.12
N ASP A 59 29.17 -43.37 0.86
CA ASP A 59 28.64 -44.75 0.89
C ASP A 59 28.07 -45.18 2.26
N GLU A 60 28.00 -44.28 3.26
CA GLU A 60 27.44 -44.54 4.59
C GLU A 60 25.95 -44.18 4.72
N LEU A 61 25.33 -43.62 3.67
CA LEU A 61 23.94 -43.14 3.72
C LEU A 61 22.90 -44.06 3.02
N PHE A 62 23.32 -45.21 2.48
CA PHE A 62 22.42 -46.28 2.03
C PHE A 62 22.96 -47.67 2.35
#